data_AF-A0A8H7HPE3-F1
#
_entry.id   AF-A0A8H7HPE3-F1
#
_cell.length_a   1.000
_cell.length_b   1.000
_cell.length_c   1.000
_cell.angle_alpha   90.00
_cell.angle_beta   90.00
_cell.angle_gamma   90.00
#
_symmetry.space_group_name_H-M   'P 1'
#
loop_
_entity.id
_entity.type
_entity.pdbx_description
1 polymer ?
#
loop_
_entity_poly.entity_id
_entity_poly.type
_entity_poly.pdbx_seq_one_letter_code
_entity_poly.pdbx_strand_id
1 'polypeptide(L)'
;PNTILRYPHLPGFPLNPHNGLSMAWLAFIPDRAERWGKLQIPEGDSVCCAAVVDPLLSYGKRDSSFVQYKFQRDLNENFCNRPCNMVDAFGYGCLDFIIALTLPRSKKFKIDEPTLHILAHITEAKGAEGNAATDFVSFTQFGCLIILDVTSVQRVVG
;
A
#
# COMPACT_ATOMS: atom_id res chain seq x y z
N PRO A 1 13.33 -6.93 7.62
CA PRO A 1 12.48 -6.58 6.46
C PRO A 1 12.54 -5.07 6.22
N ASN A 2 13.12 -4.63 5.11
CA ASN A 2 13.14 -3.21 4.75
C ASN A 2 11.74 -2.81 4.29
N THR A 3 11.03 -2.00 5.08
CA THR A 3 9.75 -1.41 4.66
C THR A 3 10.06 -0.30 3.67
N ILE A 4 9.59 -0.44 2.43
CA ILE A 4 9.75 0.59 1.41
C ILE A 4 8.43 1.34 1.32
N LEU A 5 8.43 2.60 1.75
CA LEU A 5 7.37 3.55 1.42
C LEU A 5 7.47 3.86 -0.07
N ARG A 6 6.71 3.15 -0.90
CA ARG A 6 6.58 3.49 -2.31
C ARG A 6 5.52 4.58 -2.42
N TYR A 7 5.95 5.82 -2.64
CA TYR A 7 5.14 7.02 -2.93
C TYR A 7 3.62 6.84 -2.71
N PRO A 8 3.15 6.76 -1.46
CA PRO A 8 1.72 6.87 -1.25
C PRO A 8 1.40 8.33 -1.58
N HIS A 9 0.49 8.55 -2.53
CA HIS A 9 0.09 9.87 -3.00
C HIS A 9 -0.77 10.56 -1.91
N LEU A 10 -0.26 10.63 -0.68
CA LEU A 10 -0.93 11.23 0.47
C LEU A 10 -0.77 12.75 0.33
N PRO A 11 -1.86 13.49 0.15
CA PRO A 11 -1.80 14.95 0.15
C PRO A 11 -1.13 15.44 1.43
N GLY A 12 0.00 16.15 1.29
CA GLY A 12 0.74 16.73 2.42
C GLY A 12 1.90 15.90 2.99
N PHE A 13 2.09 14.63 2.59
CA PHE A 13 3.22 13.82 3.08
C PHE A 13 4.53 14.18 2.35
N PRO A 14 5.65 14.41 3.06
CA PRO A 14 6.88 14.87 2.43
C PRO A 14 7.52 13.76 1.60
N LEU A 15 7.82 14.09 0.35
CA LEU A 15 8.37 13.18 -0.65
C LEU A 15 9.88 12.93 -0.50
N ASN A 16 10.53 13.44 0.56
CA ASN A 16 11.99 13.39 0.68
C ASN A 16 12.47 13.39 2.16
N PRO A 17 13.25 12.37 2.62
CA PRO A 17 13.67 12.25 4.02
C PRO A 17 14.93 13.05 4.38
N HIS A 18 15.49 13.84 3.46
CA HIS A 18 16.68 14.64 3.76
C HIS A 18 16.32 15.91 4.55
N ASN A 19 16.75 15.92 5.82
CA ASN A 19 16.82 17.05 6.78
C ASN A 19 15.55 17.36 7.59
N GLY A 20 15.57 17.00 8.89
CA GLY A 20 14.76 17.57 9.97
C GLY A 20 13.23 17.34 9.97
N LEU A 21 12.63 17.19 8.78
CA LEU A 21 11.21 16.95 8.58
C LEU A 21 10.81 15.55 9.06
N SER A 22 11.66 14.53 8.93
CA SER A 22 11.31 13.15 9.31
C SER A 22 10.96 13.01 10.80
N MET A 23 11.75 13.60 11.71
CA MET A 23 11.48 13.55 13.16
C MET A 23 10.22 14.35 13.54
N ALA A 24 9.99 15.49 12.88
CA ALA A 24 8.80 16.29 13.12
C ALA A 24 7.52 15.55 12.68
N TRP A 25 7.60 14.76 11.61
CA TRP A 25 6.50 13.91 11.15
C TRP A 25 6.26 12.72 12.08
N LEU A 26 7.31 12.07 12.56
CA LEU A 26 7.18 10.97 13.53
C LEU A 26 6.47 11.43 14.82
N ALA A 27 6.78 12.63 15.31
CA ALA A 27 6.11 13.21 16.46
C ALA A 27 4.67 13.71 16.18
N PHE A 28 4.28 13.77 14.91
CA PHE A 28 2.97 14.27 14.48
C PHE A 28 1.99 13.16 14.14
N ILE A 29 2.48 12.00 13.70
CA ILE A 29 1.68 10.81 13.48
C ILE A 29 1.07 10.39 14.82
N PRO A 30 -0.25 10.20 14.91
CA PRO A 30 -0.89 9.69 16.11
C PRO A 30 -0.28 8.37 16.59
N ASP A 31 -0.13 8.21 17.90
CA ASP A 31 0.35 6.97 18.54
C ASP A 31 -0.59 5.77 18.28
N ARG A 32 -1.83 6.04 17.90
CA ARG A 32 -2.86 5.04 17.63
C ARG A 32 -3.49 5.29 16.26
N ALA A 33 -3.63 4.22 15.50
CA ALA A 33 -4.39 4.17 14.27
C ALA A 33 -5.37 2.99 14.34
N GLU A 34 -6.48 3.09 13.62
CA GLU A 34 -7.38 1.97 13.51
C GLU A 34 -6.82 0.96 12.50
N ARG A 35 -7.06 -0.33 12.80
CA ARG A 35 -6.73 -1.42 11.89
C ARG A 35 -8.01 -2.03 11.37
N TRP A 36 -8.19 -1.99 10.06
CA TRP A 36 -9.33 -2.59 9.39
C TRP A 36 -8.91 -3.88 8.69
N GLY A 37 -9.86 -4.80 8.55
CA GLY A 37 -9.62 -6.16 8.05
C GLY A 37 -10.34 -6.49 6.74
N LYS A 38 -11.15 -5.58 6.23
CA LYS A 38 -11.93 -5.79 5.02
C LYS A 38 -12.01 -4.49 4.23
N LEU A 39 -11.82 -4.59 2.91
CA LEU A 39 -11.96 -3.51 1.96
C LEU A 39 -13.02 -3.89 0.93
N GLN A 40 -13.95 -2.98 0.66
CA GLN A 40 -14.84 -3.09 -0.49
C GLN A 40 -14.32 -2.13 -1.57
N ILE A 41 -13.89 -2.67 -2.71
CA ILE A 41 -13.54 -1.85 -3.86
C ILE A 41 -14.86 -1.42 -4.53
N PRO A 42 -15.05 -0.12 -4.85
CA PRO A 42 -16.24 0.35 -5.54
C PRO A 42 -16.43 -0.40 -6.86
N GLU A 43 -17.62 -0.97 -7.08
CA GLU A 43 -17.97 -1.76 -8.28
C GLU A 43 -17.06 -2.98 -8.54
N GLY A 44 -16.25 -3.38 -7.55
CA GLY A 44 -15.28 -4.46 -7.67
C GLY A 44 -15.35 -5.46 -6.54
N ASP A 45 -14.22 -6.07 -6.25
CA ASP A 45 -14.12 -7.19 -5.31
C ASP A 45 -14.17 -6.75 -3.83
N SER A 46 -14.55 -7.71 -2.99
CA SER A 46 -14.40 -7.61 -1.53
C SER A 46 -13.08 -8.29 -1.13
N VAL A 47 -12.13 -7.48 -0.66
CA VAL A 47 -10.81 -7.96 -0.22
C VAL A 47 -10.86 -8.21 1.29
N CYS A 48 -10.46 -9.39 1.73
CA CYS A 48 -10.25 -9.69 3.14
C CYS A 48 -8.75 -9.68 3.44
N CYS A 49 -8.34 -8.92 4.44
CA CYS A 49 -6.95 -8.86 4.84
C CYS A 49 -6.49 -10.20 5.41
N ALA A 50 -5.24 -10.60 5.15
CA ALA A 50 -4.69 -11.87 5.63
C ALA A 50 -4.78 -12.00 7.16
N ALA A 51 -4.67 -10.89 7.90
CA ALA A 51 -4.82 -10.89 9.36
C ALA A 51 -6.24 -11.27 9.86
N VAL A 52 -7.24 -11.30 8.98
CA VAL A 52 -8.63 -11.64 9.30
C VAL A 52 -9.06 -12.97 8.68
N VAL A 53 -8.35 -13.47 7.67
CA VAL A 53 -8.63 -14.78 7.06
C VAL A 53 -8.30 -15.87 8.07
N ASP A 54 -9.34 -16.47 8.68
CA ASP A 54 -9.19 -17.67 9.49
C ASP A 54 -9.06 -18.89 8.56
N PRO A 55 -7.91 -19.59 8.55
CA PRO A 55 -7.71 -20.76 7.70
C PRO A 55 -8.61 -21.96 8.07
N LEU A 56 -9.29 -21.92 9.22
CA LEU A 56 -10.16 -22.99 9.72
C LEU A 56 -11.64 -22.79 9.38
N LEU A 57 -12.05 -21.59 8.93
CA LEU A 57 -13.44 -21.34 8.55
C LEU A 57 -13.73 -21.88 7.15
N SER A 58 -14.88 -22.53 6.96
CA SER A 58 -15.37 -23.08 5.68
C SER A 58 -15.54 -22.04 4.56
N TYR A 59 -15.50 -20.74 4.90
CA TYR A 59 -15.43 -19.61 3.97
C TYR A 59 -14.03 -19.38 3.37
N GLY A 60 -12.98 -20.00 3.94
CA GLY A 60 -11.57 -19.92 3.53
C GLY A 60 -11.22 -20.69 2.26
N LYS A 61 -12.18 -20.95 1.35
CA LYS A 61 -11.91 -21.67 0.09
C LYS A 61 -11.22 -20.81 -0.97
N ARG A 62 -11.25 -19.48 -0.84
CA ARG A 62 -10.49 -18.57 -1.70
C ARG A 62 -9.82 -17.53 -0.83
N ASP A 63 -8.49 -17.51 -0.85
CA ASP A 63 -7.70 -16.50 -0.18
C ASP A 63 -7.87 -15.17 -0.94
N SER A 64 -8.73 -14.28 -0.44
CA SER A 64 -8.96 -12.95 -1.02
C SER A 64 -8.03 -11.88 -0.46
N SER A 65 -6.92 -12.28 0.18
CA SER A 65 -5.90 -11.35 0.68
C SER A 65 -4.92 -10.91 -0.40
N PHE A 66 -4.76 -11.69 -1.47
CA PHE A 66 -3.88 -11.33 -2.57
C PHE A 66 -4.53 -10.28 -3.48
N VAL A 67 -3.78 -9.25 -3.80
CA VAL A 67 -4.26 -8.08 -4.55
C VAL A 67 -3.26 -7.65 -5.62
N GLN A 68 -3.80 -7.04 -6.68
CA GLN A 68 -3.04 -6.23 -7.62
C GLN A 68 -3.15 -4.77 -7.19
N TYR A 69 -2.02 -4.08 -7.14
CA TYR A 69 -1.96 -2.66 -6.82
C TYR A 69 -1.22 -1.87 -7.89
N LYS A 70 -1.59 -0.61 -8.04
CA LYS A 70 -0.94 0.36 -8.92
C LYS A 70 0.02 1.23 -8.12
N PHE A 71 1.23 1.43 -8.63
CA PHE A 71 2.20 2.33 -8.02
C PHE A 71 3.01 3.04 -9.10
N GLN A 72 3.76 4.08 -8.73
CA GLN A 72 4.66 4.74 -9.65
C GLN A 72 6.10 4.29 -9.41
N ARG A 73 6.79 3.97 -10.50
CA ARG A 73 8.20 3.61 -10.51
C ARG A 73 8.97 4.58 -11.37
N ASP A 74 10.18 4.93 -10.94
CA ASP A 74 11.11 5.65 -11.82
C ASP A 74 11.63 4.72 -12.92
N LEU A 75 11.41 5.08 -14.18
CA LEU A 75 12.01 4.37 -15.33
C LEU A 75 13.54 4.34 -15.26
N ASN A 76 14.13 5.35 -14.64
CA ASN A 76 15.57 5.51 -14.52
C ASN A 76 16.11 5.07 -13.15
N GLU A 77 15.38 4.25 -12.39
CA GLU A 77 15.80 3.79 -11.05
C GLU A 77 17.21 3.17 -11.03
N ASN A 78 17.61 2.51 -12.13
CA ASN A 78 18.95 1.91 -12.28
C ASN A 78 20.02 2.88 -12.83
N PHE A 79 19.63 4.09 -13.22
CA PHE A 79 20.48 5.10 -13.87
C PHE A 79 20.45 6.41 -13.08
N CYS A 80 21.19 6.44 -11.97
CA CYS A 80 21.21 7.56 -11.00
C CYS A 80 21.55 8.94 -11.59
N ASN A 81 22.10 8.99 -12.82
CA ASN A 81 22.51 10.23 -13.49
C ASN A 81 21.42 10.79 -14.42
N ARG A 82 20.28 10.12 -14.55
CA ARG A 82 19.16 10.55 -15.41
C ARG A 82 18.07 11.22 -14.58
N PRO A 83 17.28 12.13 -15.19
CA PRO A 83 16.16 12.74 -14.50
C PRO A 83 15.13 11.67 -14.10
N CYS A 84 14.58 11.80 -12.90
CA CYS A 84 13.51 10.96 -12.40
C CYS A 84 12.30 11.05 -13.34
N ASN A 85 11.87 9.91 -13.88
CA ASN A 85 10.71 9.81 -14.76
C ASN A 85 9.75 8.75 -14.22
N MET A 86 8.76 9.21 -13.46
CA MET A 86 7.79 8.36 -12.80
C MET A 86 6.76 7.85 -13.81
N VAL A 87 6.64 6.53 -13.92
CA VAL A 87 5.62 5.87 -14.73
C VAL A 87 4.75 4.96 -13.89
N ASP A 88 3.50 4.81 -14.31
CA ASP A 88 2.58 3.87 -13.70
C ASP A 88 3.04 2.42 -13.94
N ALA A 89 3.04 1.64 -12.88
CA ALA A 89 3.36 0.22 -12.87
C ALA A 89 2.36 -0.53 -12.00
N PHE A 90 2.30 -1.85 -12.20
CA PHE A 90 1.48 -2.75 -11.40
C PHE A 90 2.37 -3.68 -10.59
N GLY A 91 1.92 -3.97 -9.37
CA GLY A 91 2.52 -4.96 -8.50
C GLY A 91 1.46 -5.90 -7.95
N TYR A 92 1.93 -7.01 -7.40
CA TYR A 92 1.11 -8.01 -6.75
C TYR A 92 1.62 -8.22 -5.33
N GLY A 93 0.72 -8.55 -4.41
CA GLY A 93 1.10 -8.80 -3.04
C GLY A 93 -0.07 -9.27 -2.18
N CYS A 94 0.26 -9.66 -0.96
CA CYS A 94 -0.70 -10.02 0.06
C CYS A 94 -1.07 -8.77 0.88
N LEU A 95 -2.35 -8.41 0.95
CA LEU A 95 -2.87 -7.36 1.81
C LEU A 95 -2.94 -7.89 3.24
N ASP A 96 -2.00 -7.48 4.08
CA ASP A 96 -1.90 -7.97 5.44
C ASP A 96 -2.99 -7.35 6.34
N PHE A 97 -3.16 -6.03 6.25
CA PHE A 97 -4.17 -5.24 6.94
C PHE A 97 -4.29 -3.82 6.35
N ILE A 98 -5.36 -3.12 6.71
CA ILE A 98 -5.59 -1.73 6.35
C ILE A 98 -5.40 -0.86 7.59
N ILE A 99 -4.74 0.28 7.42
CA ILE A 99 -4.50 1.27 8.48
C ILE A 99 -5.36 2.49 8.17
N ALA A 100 -6.27 2.84 9.07
CA ALA A 100 -7.01 4.10 9.01
C ALA A 100 -6.37 5.09 9.99
N LEU A 101 -5.71 6.10 9.44
CA LEU A 101 -4.90 7.07 10.16
C LEU A 101 -5.49 8.47 10.00
N THR A 102 -6.04 9.02 11.08
CA THR A 102 -6.53 10.40 11.09
C THR A 102 -5.41 11.35 11.48
N LEU A 103 -4.88 12.11 10.52
CA LEU A 103 -3.91 13.16 10.82
C LEU A 103 -4.63 14.38 11.40
N PRO A 104 -4.17 14.93 12.54
CA PRO A 104 -4.80 16.11 13.13
C PRO A 104 -4.50 17.36 12.29
N ARG A 105 -5.24 18.44 12.53
CA ARG A 105 -4.96 19.73 11.89
C ARG A 105 -3.53 20.20 12.21
N SER A 106 -2.78 20.66 11.21
CA SER A 106 -1.46 21.24 11.40
C SER A 106 -1.09 22.27 10.35
N LYS A 107 -0.86 23.51 10.80
CA LYS A 107 -0.32 24.58 9.95
C LYS A 107 1.09 24.25 9.45
N LYS A 108 1.89 23.52 10.23
CA LYS A 108 3.27 23.14 9.87
C LYS A 108 3.29 22.18 8.67
N PHE A 109 2.31 21.29 8.60
CA PHE A 109 2.18 20.29 7.53
C PHE A 109 1.15 20.65 6.47
N LYS A 110 0.59 21.87 6.52
CA LYS A 110 -0.44 22.36 5.60
C LYS A 110 -1.68 21.46 5.58
N ILE A 111 -2.06 20.96 6.75
CA ILE A 111 -3.28 20.20 6.98
C ILE A 111 -4.28 21.15 7.65
N ASP A 112 -5.23 21.66 6.86
CA ASP A 112 -6.16 22.71 7.32
C ASP A 112 -7.27 22.17 8.22
N GLU A 113 -7.62 20.89 8.06
CA GLU A 113 -8.61 20.16 8.85
C GLU A 113 -8.13 18.73 9.12
N PRO A 114 -8.61 18.05 10.17
CA PRO A 114 -8.24 16.65 10.40
C PRO A 114 -8.61 15.77 9.19
N THR A 115 -7.63 15.06 8.65
CA THR A 115 -7.79 14.27 7.42
C THR A 115 -7.60 12.79 7.70
N LEU A 116 -8.58 11.97 7.32
CA LEU A 116 -8.47 10.52 7.36
C LEU A 116 -7.69 10.00 6.14
N HIS A 117 -6.62 9.26 6.38
CA HIS A 117 -5.88 8.52 5.38
C HIS A 117 -6.09 7.03 5.57
N ILE A 118 -6.46 6.33 4.51
CA ILE A 118 -6.65 4.89 4.53
C ILE A 118 -5.50 4.27 3.73
N LEU A 119 -4.67 3.49 4.41
CA LEU A 119 -3.45 2.92 3.87
C LEU A 119 -3.55 1.39 3.81
N ALA A 120 -3.07 0.82 2.72
CA ALA A 120 -2.92 -0.62 2.55
C ALA A 120 -1.51 -1.04 2.97
N HIS A 121 -1.41 -1.98 3.92
CA HIS A 121 -0.15 -2.65 4.24
C HIS A 121 -0.06 -3.95 3.45
N ILE A 122 0.93 -4.04 2.56
CA ILE A 122 1.05 -5.11 1.58
C ILE A 122 2.43 -5.75 1.67
N THR A 123 2.47 -7.09 1.76
CA THR A 123 3.68 -7.87 1.54
C THR A 123 3.80 -8.19 0.05
N GLU A 124 4.84 -7.67 -0.60
CA GLU A 124 5.08 -7.84 -2.04
C GLU A 124 5.16 -9.33 -2.44
N ALA A 125 4.54 -9.69 -3.56
CA ALA A 125 4.72 -10.98 -4.22
C ALA A 125 5.83 -10.85 -5.26
N LYS A 126 7.07 -11.15 -4.87
CA LYS A 126 8.25 -10.92 -5.70
C LYS A 126 8.40 -12.01 -6.75
N GLY A 127 8.77 -11.59 -7.96
CA GLY A 127 8.84 -12.46 -9.13
C GLY A 127 7.46 -12.94 -9.57
N ALA A 128 6.42 -12.12 -9.31
CA ALA A 128 5.09 -12.38 -9.83
C ALA A 128 5.09 -12.25 -11.36
N GLU A 129 4.64 -13.30 -12.04
CA GLU A 129 4.46 -13.35 -13.49
C GLU A 129 2.98 -13.60 -13.81
N GLY A 130 2.52 -13.09 -14.96
CA GLY A 130 1.13 -13.18 -15.40
C GLY A 130 0.34 -11.87 -15.24
N ASN A 131 -0.89 -11.88 -15.76
CA ASN A 131 -1.79 -10.74 -15.72
C ASN A 131 -3.10 -11.16 -15.05
N ALA A 132 -3.37 -10.67 -13.85
CA ALA A 132 -4.59 -11.01 -13.11
C ALA A 132 -5.90 -10.66 -13.82
N ALA A 133 -5.86 -9.85 -14.88
CA ALA A 133 -7.03 -9.57 -15.72
C ALA A 133 -7.38 -10.73 -16.67
N THR A 134 -6.40 -11.56 -17.05
CA THR A 134 -6.53 -12.54 -18.15
C THR A 134 -6.05 -13.93 -17.79
N ASP A 135 -5.11 -14.07 -16.84
CA ASP A 135 -4.37 -15.29 -16.54
C ASP A 135 -4.11 -15.47 -15.04
N PHE A 136 -3.71 -16.69 -14.66
CA PHE A 136 -3.24 -16.97 -13.30
C PHE A 136 -1.92 -16.24 -13.01
N VAL A 137 -1.85 -15.61 -11.84
CA VAL A 137 -0.62 -14.98 -11.34
C VAL A 137 0.05 -15.93 -10.37
N SER A 138 1.29 -16.30 -10.66
CA SER A 138 2.14 -17.07 -9.74
C SER A 138 3.33 -16.21 -9.31
N PHE A 139 3.76 -16.37 -8.06
CA PHE A 139 4.95 -15.71 -7.53
C PHE A 139 5.85 -16.72 -6.84
N THR A 140 7.13 -16.37 -6.70
CA THR A 140 8.14 -17.31 -6.18
C THR A 140 8.48 -17.08 -4.71
N GLN A 141 8.34 -15.83 -4.23
CA GLN A 141 8.72 -15.47 -2.87
C GLN A 141 7.99 -14.22 -2.39
N PHE A 142 7.81 -14.08 -1.09
CA PHE A 142 7.43 -12.82 -0.49
C PHE A 142 8.62 -11.85 -0.48
N GLY A 143 8.35 -10.60 -0.84
CA GLY A 143 9.30 -9.51 -1.00
C GLY A 143 9.26 -8.52 0.16
N CYS A 144 9.39 -7.23 -0.17
CA CYS A 144 9.41 -6.17 0.84
C CYS A 144 8.01 -5.85 1.35
N LEU A 145 7.94 -5.23 2.52
CA LEU A 145 6.71 -4.62 3.03
C LEU A 145 6.52 -3.25 2.37
N ILE A 146 5.32 -3.00 1.87
CA ILE A 146 4.95 -1.80 1.14
C ILE A 146 3.72 -1.20 1.83
N ILE A 147 3.72 0.13 1.98
CA ILE A 147 2.55 0.89 2.39
C ILE A 147 2.12 1.77 1.22
N LEU A 148 0.86 1.62 0.81
CA LEU A 148 0.25 2.41 -0.27
C LEU A 148 -1.04 3.06 0.23
N ASP A 149 -1.51 4.07 -0.50
CA ASP A 149 -2.88 4.52 -0.34
C ASP A 149 -3.85 3.39 -0.74
N VAL A 150 -4.95 3.22 -0.01
CA VAL A 150 -5.90 2.13 -0.28
C VAL A 150 -6.49 2.20 -1.69
N THR A 151 -6.58 3.39 -2.27
CA THR A 151 -7.06 3.60 -3.65
C THR A 151 -6.12 3.01 -4.70
N SER A 152 -4.87 2.69 -4.33
CA SER A 152 -3.93 1.97 -5.18
C SER A 152 -4.28 0.49 -5.36
N VAL A 153 -5.07 -0.10 -4.45
CA VAL A 153 -5.53 -1.49 -4.54
C VAL A 153 -6.64 -1.58 -5.58
N GLN A 154 -6.42 -2.36 -6.65
CA GLN A 154 -7.33 -2.38 -7.79
C GLN A 154 -8.28 -3.58 -7.82
N ARG A 155 -7.81 -4.76 -7.43
CA ARG A 155 -8.59 -6.01 -7.52
C ARG A 155 -7.99 -7.11 -6.66
N VAL A 156 -8.79 -8.13 -6.36
CA VAL A 156 -8.34 -9.39 -5.77
C VAL A 156 -7.66 -10.23 -6.85
N VAL A 157 -6.67 -11.03 -6.47
CA VAL A 157 -5.93 -11.94 -7.36
C VAL A 157 -5.87 -13.31 -6.72
N GLY A 158 -6.55 -14.32 -7.30
CA GLY A 158 -6.57 -15.69 -6.77
C GLY A 158 -7.78 -16.50 -7.17
#